data_AF-A0A7T1HQ92-F1
#
_entry.id   AF-A0A7T1HQ92-F1
#
_cell.length_a   1.000
_cell.length_b   1.000
_cell.length_c   1.000
_cell.angle_alpha   90.00
_cell.angle_beta   90.00
_cell.angle_gamma   90.00
#
_symmetry.space_group_name_H-M   'P 1'
#
loop_
_entity.id
_entity.type
_entity.pdbx_description
1 polymer ?
#
loop_
_entity_poly.entity_id
_entity_poly.type
_entity_poly.pdbx_seq_one_letter_code
_entity_poly.pdbx_strand_id
1 'polypeptide(L)' 'MTTTLEKPATLQCACPGCHCTVQEDSPFRNGALLFCSEVCAKGHPNGEPCHAGCGCECHG' A
#
# COMPACT_ATOMS: atom_id res chain seq x y z
N MET A 1 20.48 22.23 12.32
CA MET A 1 20.25 20.86 11.82
C MET A 1 19.00 20.37 12.52
N THR A 2 17.82 20.70 11.99
CA THR A 2 16.53 20.36 12.62
C THR A 2 16.07 19.01 12.09
N THR A 3 16.51 17.94 12.74
CA THR A 3 15.92 16.62 12.55
C THR A 3 14.72 16.55 13.50
N THR A 4 13.60 17.15 13.09
CA THR A 4 12.31 16.81 13.68
C THR A 4 12.10 15.34 13.40
N LEU A 5 11.77 14.59 14.44
CA LEU A 5 11.29 13.22 14.37
C LEU A 5 9.98 13.24 13.54
N GLU A 6 10.11 13.16 12.22
CA GLU A 6 8.98 13.14 11.30
C GLU A 6 8.35 11.77 11.47
N LYS A 7 7.30 11.73 12.29
CA LYS A 7 6.36 10.61 12.42
C LYS A 7 6.22 9.98 11.04
N PRO A 8 6.68 8.72 10.81
CA PRO A 8 6.60 8.14 9.49
C PRO A 8 5.13 8.24 9.09
N ALA A 9 4.85 9.03 8.06
CA ALA A 9 3.52 9.16 7.55
C ALA A 9 3.23 7.82 6.88
N THR A 10 2.66 6.93 7.69
CA THR A 10 2.24 5.60 7.31
C THR A 10 1.03 5.78 6.42
N LEU A 11 1.26 5.95 5.12
CA LEU A 11 0.21 6.06 4.12
C LEU A 11 -0.51 4.72 4.04
N GLN A 12 -1.83 4.70 4.17
CA GLN A 12 -2.58 3.44 4.05
C GLN A 12 -2.82 3.10 2.58
N CYS A 13 -2.83 1.80 2.27
CA CYS A 13 -3.20 1.32 0.95
C CYS A 13 -4.65 1.72 0.62
N ALA A 14 -4.90 2.19 -0.59
CA ALA A 14 -6.21 2.61 -1.06
C ALA A 14 -7.11 1.43 -1.49
N CYS A 15 -6.62 0.20 -1.40
CA CYS A 15 -7.38 -0.98 -1.82
C CYS A 15 -8.44 -1.33 -0.75
N PRO A 16 -9.72 -1.49 -1.14
CA PRO A 16 -10.78 -1.87 -0.20
C PRO A 16 -10.52 -3.30 0.32
N GLY A 17 -10.21 -3.43 1.61
CA GLY A 17 -9.81 -4.70 2.23
C GLY A 17 -8.31 -4.87 2.45
N CYS A 18 -7.49 -3.91 1.99
CA CYS A 18 -6.07 -3.89 2.31
C CYS A 18 -5.80 -2.95 3.49
N HIS A 19 -5.25 -3.49 4.57
CA HIS A 19 -4.83 -2.72 5.74
C HIS A 19 -3.30 -2.54 5.80
N CYS A 20 -2.57 -2.93 4.75
CA CYS A 20 -1.12 -2.83 4.73
C CYS A 20 -0.69 -1.36 4.61
N THR A 21 0.37 -1.01 5.33
CA THR A 21 0.94 0.32 5.34
C THR A 21 1.89 0.50 4.17
N VAL A 22 1.67 1.54 3.38
CA VAL A 22 2.55 1.98 2.31
C VAL A 22 3.67 2.84 2.91
N GLN A 23 4.92 2.51 2.57
CA GLN A 23 6.06 3.35 2.90
C GLN A 23 6.04 4.62 2.07
N GLU A 24 6.23 5.76 2.72
CA GLU A 24 6.24 7.07 2.06
C GLU A 24 7.46 7.29 1.15
N ASP A 25 8.55 6.54 1.42
CA ASP A 25 9.77 6.58 0.62
C ASP A 25 9.63 5.90 -0.75
N SER A 26 8.74 4.90 -0.85
CA SER A 26 8.49 4.18 -2.11
C SER A 26 7.04 3.71 -2.26
N PRO A 27 6.06 4.64 -2.30
CA PRO A 27 4.66 4.27 -2.48
C PRO A 27 4.34 4.00 -3.95
N PHE A 28 3.60 2.93 -4.22
CA PHE A 28 3.05 2.71 -5.56
C PHE A 28 1.83 3.61 -5.76
N ARG A 29 1.91 4.56 -6.70
CA ARG A 29 0.77 5.41 -7.07
C ARG A 29 0.15 4.95 -8.38
N ASN A 30 -1.17 4.79 -8.40
CA ASN A 30 -1.93 4.60 -9.63
C ASN A 30 -3.03 5.68 -9.70
N GLY A 31 -2.80 6.69 -10.56
CA GLY A 31 -3.61 7.89 -10.61
C GLY A 31 -3.49 8.71 -9.32
N ALA A 32 -4.62 8.92 -8.64
CA ALA A 32 -4.71 9.64 -7.37
C ALA A 32 -4.61 8.74 -6.13
N LEU A 33 -4.55 7.41 -6.32
CA LEU A 33 -4.58 6.42 -5.25
C LEU A 33 -3.18 5.87 -4.95
N LEU A 34 -2.93 5.59 -3.67
CA LEU A 34 -1.68 5.06 -3.14
C LEU A 34 -1.86 3.58 -2.77
N PHE A 35 -0.90 2.73 -3.11
CA PHE A 35 -0.97 1.29 -2.92
C PHE A 35 0.34 0.76 -2.35
N CYS A 36 0.26 -0.34 -1.61
CA CYS A 36 1.44 -1.01 -1.05
C CYS A 36 2.21 -1.81 -2.11
N SER A 37 1.55 -2.19 -3.20
CA SER A 37 2.10 -3.02 -4.27
C SER A 37 1.38 -2.74 -5.59
N GLU A 38 2.04 -3.05 -6.71
CA GLU A 38 1.46 -2.95 -8.05
C GLU A 38 0.20 -3.82 -8.21
N VAL A 39 0.10 -4.92 -7.46
CA VAL A 39 -1.04 -5.84 -7.51
C VAL A 39 -2.30 -5.16 -7.00
N CYS A 40 -2.20 -4.44 -5.87
CA CYS A 40 -3.30 -3.63 -5.34
C CYS A 40 -3.64 -2.47 -6.28
N ALA A 41 -2.63 -1.84 -6.89
CA ALA A 41 -2.84 -0.77 -7.86
C ALA A 41 -3.62 -1.24 -9.10
N LYS A 42 -3.40 -2.49 -9.52
CA LYS A 42 -4.13 -3.16 -10.61
C LYS A 42 -5.43 -3.83 -10.16
N GLY A 43 -5.72 -3.83 -8.85
CA GLY A 43 -6.94 -4.42 -8.30
C GLY A 43 -6.98 -5.95 -8.37
N HIS A 44 -5.86 -6.64 -8.10
CA HIS A 44 -5.80 -8.11 -8.03
C HIS A 44 -6.32 -8.81 -9.32
N PRO A 45 -5.76 -8.52 -10.51
CA PRO A 45 -6.29 -9.06 -11.77
C PRO A 45 -6.27 -10.61 -11.86
N ASN A 46 -5.39 -11.26 -11.10
CA ASN A 46 -5.29 -12.71 -11.00
C ASN A 46 -5.70 -13.24 -9.60
N GLY A 47 -6.24 -12.40 -8.72
CA GLY A 47 -6.52 -12.75 -7.31
C GLY A 47 -5.26 -12.92 -6.43
N GLU A 48 -4.10 -12.50 -6.91
CA GLU A 48 -2.83 -12.63 -6.22
C GLU A 48 -2.75 -11.72 -4.99
N PRO A 49 -2.20 -12.15 -3.85
CA PRO A 49 -2.16 -11.34 -2.65
C PRO A 49 -1.24 -10.11 -2.80
N CYS A 50 -1.52 -9.08 -2.01
CA CYS A 50 -0.76 -7.82 -2.02
C CYS A 50 0.73 -8.00 -1.69
N HIS A 51 1.00 -8.82 -0.66
CA HIS A 51 2.31 -9.26 -0.23
C HIS A 51 2.20 -10.74 0.20
N ALA A 52 3.25 -11.53 -0.05
CA ALA A 52 3.35 -12.87 0.49
C ALA A 52 3.36 -12.82 2.02
N GLY A 53 2.22 -13.14 2.65
CA GLY A 53 2.08 -13.18 4.11
C GLY A 53 1.55 -11.92 4.79
N CYS A 54 1.06 -10.87 4.09
CA CYS A 54 0.35 -9.77 4.80
C CYS A 54 -0.99 -10.26 5.38
N GLY A 55 -1.56 -11.38 4.88
CA GLY A 55 -2.87 -11.88 5.32
C GLY A 55 -4.03 -10.92 4.99
N CYS A 56 -3.76 -9.96 4.11
CA CYS A 56 -4.72 -8.99 3.58
C CYS A 56 -5.78 -9.74 2.75
N GLU A 57 -7.06 -9.61 3.07
CA GLU A 57 -8.17 -10.12 2.25
C GLU A 57 -8.47 -9.21 1.05
N CYS A 58 -7.50 -8.40 0.61
CA CYS A 58 -7.59 -7.73 -0.68
C CYS A 58 -7.28 -8.76 -1.78
N HIS A 59 -8.33 -9.40 -2.30
CA HIS A 59 -8.25 -10.33 -3.43
C HIS A 59 -9.10 -9.90 -4.63
N GLY A 60 -9.80 -8.77 -4.52
CA GLY A 60 -10.85 -8.35 -5.46
C GLY A 60 -12.23 -8.52 -4.86
#